data_AF-A0A3P8X0M0-F1
#
_entry.id   AF-A0A3P8X0M0-F1
#
_cell.length_a   1.000
_cell.length_b   1.000
_cell.length_c   1.000
_cell.angle_alpha   90.00
_cell.angle_beta   90.00
_cell.angle_gamma   90.00
#
_symmetry.space_group_name_H-M   'P 1'
#
loop_
_entity.id
_entity.type
_entity.pdbx_description
1 polymer ?
#
loop_
_entity_poly.entity_id
_entity_poly.type
_entity_poly.pdbx_seq_one_letter_code
_entity_poly.pdbx_strand_id
1 'polypeptide(L)'
;MWKNTFFLFFILSACAEELCKPDASNGYKVRLSLKTALGDDAYTWNKNEMFLFQSTLAFAMRTSHTGQSYEISNIVVCNETDRVSFWFVVTSPGNPTELVENYIVEEAIRKSRHRINSAFLLTDKTLEFVGILPTLATPVSYDTPPWLIVFGVLMGIIVAGIIVLLASSIVKRKRKTRRTDEEEADEETRVKTMDNGVYNMSFSVEDKLTQM
;
A
#
# COMPACT_ATOMS: atom_id res chain seq x y z
N MET A 1 28.29 46.92 -34.10
CA MET A 1 27.84 45.64 -34.70
C MET A 1 27.18 44.73 -33.64
N TRP A 2 26.45 45.30 -32.67
CA TRP A 2 25.88 44.58 -31.51
C TRP A 2 24.50 45.17 -31.21
N LYS A 3 23.59 45.14 -32.19
CA LYS A 3 22.25 45.72 -32.05
C LYS A 3 21.13 44.87 -32.66
N ASN A 4 21.48 43.86 -33.46
CA ASN A 4 20.50 42.99 -34.14
C ASN A 4 20.29 41.63 -33.46
N THR A 5 21.06 41.27 -32.44
CA THR A 5 20.94 39.95 -31.78
C THR A 5 19.90 39.91 -30.67
N PHE A 6 19.45 41.07 -30.15
CA PHE A 6 18.42 41.11 -29.10
C PHE A 6 16.98 40.98 -29.63
N PHE A 7 16.75 41.24 -30.92
CA PHE A 7 15.39 41.23 -31.48
C PHE A 7 14.86 39.82 -31.79
N LEU A 8 15.75 38.83 -31.97
CA LEU A 8 15.36 37.44 -32.24
C LEU A 8 14.86 36.71 -30.99
N PHE A 9 15.26 37.12 -29.79
CA PHE A 9 14.84 36.46 -28.55
C PHE A 9 13.40 36.80 -28.13
N PHE A 10 12.83 37.89 -28.67
CA PHE A 10 11.48 38.33 -28.32
C PHE A 10 10.38 37.65 -29.16
N ILE A 11 10.73 37.09 -30.32
CA ILE A 11 9.74 36.51 -31.26
C ILE A 11 9.36 35.06 -30.89
N LEU A 12 10.27 34.30 -30.26
CA LEU A 12 9.96 32.94 -29.82
C LEU A 12 8.94 32.87 -28.68
N SER A 13 8.86 33.90 -27.84
CA SER A 13 7.91 33.92 -26.71
C SER A 13 6.46 34.15 -27.16
N ALA A 14 6.24 34.84 -28.28
CA ALA A 14 4.90 35.17 -28.76
C ALA A 14 4.18 33.99 -29.44
N CYS A 15 4.92 33.05 -30.05
CA CYS A 15 4.32 31.90 -30.73
C CYS A 15 3.70 30.89 -29.75
N ALA A 16 4.19 30.82 -28.51
CA ALA A 16 3.64 29.93 -27.49
C ALA A 16 2.27 30.41 -26.96
N GLU A 17 2.06 31.73 -26.89
CA GLU A 17 0.79 32.32 -26.42
C GLU A 17 -0.36 32.19 -27.44
N GLU A 18 -0.09 32.09 -28.75
CA GLU A 18 -1.16 31.94 -29.74
C GLU A 18 -1.71 30.50 -29.85
N LEU A 19 -0.89 29.49 -29.59
CA LEU A 19 -1.26 28.07 -29.75
C LEU A 19 -2.21 27.58 -28.66
N CYS A 20 -2.21 28.25 -27.52
CA CYS A 20 -2.81 27.76 -26.29
C CYS A 20 -3.81 28.78 -25.75
N LYS A 21 -4.89 28.93 -26.50
CA LYS A 21 -6.06 29.72 -26.08
C LYS A 21 -6.92 28.91 -25.12
N PRO A 22 -7.54 29.54 -24.11
CA PRO A 22 -8.56 28.88 -23.30
C PRO A 22 -9.64 28.31 -24.22
N ASP A 23 -10.06 27.06 -23.97
CA ASP A 23 -11.06 26.35 -24.79
C ASP A 23 -10.66 26.12 -26.27
N ALA A 24 -9.36 26.16 -26.59
CA ALA A 24 -8.88 25.69 -27.88
C ALA A 24 -9.26 24.21 -28.09
N SER A 25 -9.59 23.82 -29.32
CA SER A 25 -10.04 22.45 -29.63
C SER A 25 -9.05 21.37 -29.16
N ASN A 26 -7.76 21.69 -29.11
CA ASN A 26 -6.69 20.76 -28.74
C ASN A 26 -6.09 21.02 -27.35
N GLY A 27 -6.73 21.90 -26.57
CA GLY A 27 -6.34 22.24 -25.21
C GLY A 27 -7.11 21.43 -24.18
N TYR A 28 -6.41 21.01 -23.14
CA TYR A 28 -7.02 20.32 -22.01
C TYR A 28 -6.90 21.16 -20.77
N LYS A 29 -8.04 21.31 -20.06
CA LYS A 29 -8.07 21.98 -18.77
C LYS A 29 -7.78 20.98 -17.65
N VAL A 30 -6.83 21.33 -16.79
CA VAL A 30 -6.48 20.58 -15.59
C VAL A 30 -7.01 21.31 -14.37
N ARG A 31 -7.60 20.56 -13.44
CA ARG A 31 -8.03 21.06 -12.12
C ARG A 31 -7.37 20.24 -11.04
N LEU A 32 -6.66 20.92 -10.13
CA LEU A 32 -6.04 20.32 -8.98
C LEU A 32 -6.77 20.73 -7.70
N SER A 33 -7.12 19.75 -6.88
CA SER A 33 -7.75 19.94 -5.57
C SER A 33 -6.82 19.48 -4.45
N LEU A 34 -5.67 20.17 -4.30
CA LEU A 34 -4.61 19.80 -3.36
C LEU A 34 -5.10 19.71 -1.91
N LYS A 35 -5.78 20.75 -1.43
CA LYS A 35 -6.31 20.79 -0.05
C LYS A 35 -7.38 19.72 0.22
N THR A 36 -8.12 19.30 -0.81
CA THR A 36 -9.10 18.21 -0.67
C THR A 36 -8.41 16.84 -0.58
N ALA A 37 -7.29 16.66 -1.28
CA ALA A 37 -6.54 15.40 -1.28
C ALA A 37 -5.66 15.22 -0.03
N LEU A 38 -4.95 16.28 0.36
CA LEU A 38 -3.85 16.23 1.33
C LEU A 38 -4.17 16.93 2.66
N GLY A 39 -5.31 17.62 2.75
CA GLY A 39 -5.70 18.33 3.97
C GLY A 39 -4.69 19.42 4.34
N ASP A 40 -4.15 19.33 5.56
CA ASP A 40 -3.17 20.29 6.09
C ASP A 40 -1.74 20.02 5.61
N ASP A 41 -1.46 18.83 5.08
CA ASP A 41 -0.16 18.45 4.49
C ASP A 41 -0.05 18.83 3.00
N ALA A 42 -0.95 19.69 2.51
CA ALA A 42 -0.97 20.11 1.11
C ALA A 42 0.26 20.96 0.77
N TYR A 43 1.04 20.50 -0.21
CA TYR A 43 2.17 21.27 -0.73
C TYR A 43 1.71 22.47 -1.56
N THR A 44 2.58 23.47 -1.67
CA THR A 44 2.34 24.67 -2.49
C THR A 44 2.63 24.37 -3.96
N TRP A 45 1.67 24.65 -4.83
CA TRP A 45 1.89 24.60 -6.27
C TRP A 45 2.86 25.70 -6.70
N ASN A 46 4.04 25.30 -7.16
CA ASN A 46 5.11 26.21 -7.55
C ASN A 46 5.71 25.80 -8.90
N LYS A 47 6.74 26.52 -9.36
CA LYS A 47 7.40 26.22 -10.64
C LYS A 47 8.05 24.83 -10.70
N ASN A 48 8.46 24.27 -9.57
CA ASN A 48 9.03 22.91 -9.52
C ASN A 48 7.92 21.86 -9.72
N GLU A 49 6.76 22.06 -9.09
CA GLU A 49 5.58 21.20 -9.30
C GLU A 49 5.06 21.30 -10.73
N MET A 50 5.06 22.50 -11.31
CA MET A 50 4.73 22.70 -12.72
C MET A 50 5.72 21.96 -13.64
N PHE A 51 7.01 22.06 -13.36
CA PHE A 51 8.04 21.34 -14.11
C PHE A 51 7.89 19.82 -13.98
N LEU A 52 7.57 19.32 -12.78
CA LEU A 52 7.27 17.91 -12.55
C LEU A 52 6.02 17.50 -13.34
N PHE A 53 5.00 18.34 -13.41
CA PHE A 53 3.78 18.09 -14.16
C PHE A 53 4.07 17.96 -15.66
N GLN A 54 4.79 18.92 -16.23
CA GLN A 54 5.21 18.84 -17.63
C GLN A 54 6.08 17.60 -17.87
N SER A 55 7.00 17.28 -16.96
CA SER A 55 7.86 16.09 -17.09
C SER A 55 7.07 14.78 -17.08
N THR A 56 6.09 14.65 -16.18
CA THR A 56 5.22 13.46 -16.10
C THR A 56 4.33 13.32 -17.32
N LEU A 57 3.84 14.42 -17.88
CA LEU A 57 3.08 14.40 -19.12
C LEU A 57 3.96 14.07 -20.34
N ALA A 58 5.20 14.57 -20.40
CA ALA A 58 6.16 14.21 -21.45
C ALA A 58 6.46 12.71 -21.42
N PHE A 59 6.63 12.16 -20.20
CA PHE A 59 6.78 10.74 -19.97
C PHE A 59 5.55 9.94 -20.44
N ALA A 60 4.34 10.42 -20.15
CA ALA A 60 3.11 9.77 -20.60
C ALA A 60 3.02 9.73 -22.13
N MET A 61 3.35 10.83 -22.80
CA MET A 61 3.39 10.91 -24.27
C MET A 61 4.43 9.94 -24.87
N ARG A 62 5.65 9.86 -24.30
CA ARG A 62 6.67 8.88 -24.72
C ARG A 62 6.23 7.43 -24.54
N THR A 63 5.50 7.15 -23.47
CA THR A 63 5.05 5.79 -23.13
C THR A 63 3.90 5.31 -24.02
N SER A 64 3.05 6.25 -24.46
CA SER A 64 1.94 5.95 -25.36
C SER A 64 2.39 5.88 -26.82
N HIS A 65 3.15 6.88 -27.25
CA HIS A 65 3.57 7.03 -28.64
C HIS A 65 5.03 6.57 -28.81
N THR A 66 5.20 5.25 -28.86
CA THR A 66 6.52 4.61 -28.97
C THR A 66 7.23 5.07 -30.25
N GLY A 67 8.38 5.74 -30.11
CA GLY A 67 9.22 6.19 -31.22
C GLY A 67 9.38 7.72 -31.37
N GLN A 68 8.62 8.52 -30.62
CA GLN A 68 8.75 9.98 -30.59
C GLN A 68 9.36 10.46 -29.26
N SER A 69 10.36 11.35 -29.33
CA SER A 69 11.03 11.91 -28.15
C SER A 69 10.35 13.21 -27.70
N TYR A 70 9.21 13.09 -26.99
CA TYR A 70 8.55 14.26 -26.41
C TYR A 70 9.35 14.85 -25.26
N GLU A 71 9.69 16.13 -25.31
CA GLU A 71 10.37 16.85 -24.23
C GLU A 71 9.41 17.75 -23.46
N ILE A 72 9.92 18.35 -22.39
CA ILE A 72 9.17 19.30 -21.54
C ILE A 72 8.75 20.53 -22.36
N SER A 73 9.60 20.95 -23.31
CA SER A 73 9.34 22.04 -24.26
C SER A 73 8.14 21.77 -25.18
N ASN A 74 7.76 20.52 -25.37
CA ASN A 74 6.59 20.16 -26.16
C ASN A 74 5.26 20.31 -25.41
N ILE A 75 5.31 20.67 -24.13
CA ILE A 75 4.13 20.79 -23.27
C ILE A 75 3.98 22.25 -22.89
N VAL A 76 3.10 22.92 -23.60
CA VAL A 76 2.85 24.34 -23.42
C VAL A 76 1.69 24.48 -22.42
N VAL A 77 1.94 25.20 -21.33
CA VAL A 77 0.97 25.44 -20.25
C VAL A 77 0.58 26.91 -20.24
N CYS A 78 -0.70 27.20 -20.05
CA CYS A 78 -1.28 28.53 -20.21
C CYS A 78 -2.41 28.77 -19.21
N ASN A 79 -2.69 30.06 -18.97
CA ASN A 79 -3.81 30.50 -18.14
C ASN A 79 -3.82 29.82 -16.76
N GLU A 80 -2.67 29.88 -16.07
CA GLU A 80 -2.54 29.44 -14.69
C GLU A 80 -3.33 30.35 -13.75
N THR A 81 -4.04 29.76 -12.81
CA THR A 81 -4.89 30.44 -11.84
C THR A 81 -4.50 30.10 -10.42
N ASP A 82 -4.79 30.99 -9.46
CA ASP A 82 -4.44 30.82 -8.04
C ASP A 82 -5.08 29.57 -7.40
N ARG A 83 -6.22 29.11 -7.92
CA ARG A 83 -6.88 27.87 -7.49
C ARG A 83 -6.26 26.61 -8.11
N VAL A 84 -5.09 26.74 -8.73
CA VAL A 84 -4.35 25.68 -9.41
C VAL A 84 -5.22 25.01 -10.48
N SER A 85 -5.63 25.83 -11.45
CA SER A 85 -6.16 25.35 -12.72
C SER A 85 -5.42 26.01 -13.86
N PHE A 86 -5.12 25.25 -14.89
CA PHE A 86 -4.42 25.70 -16.08
C PHE A 86 -4.82 24.87 -17.29
N TRP A 87 -4.52 25.40 -18.45
CA TRP A 87 -4.68 24.73 -19.73
C TRP A 87 -3.32 24.22 -20.19
N PHE A 88 -3.30 23.07 -20.86
CA PHE A 88 -2.12 22.63 -21.57
C PHE A 88 -2.45 22.14 -22.97
N VAL A 89 -1.48 22.27 -23.86
CA VAL A 89 -1.46 21.70 -25.20
C VAL A 89 -0.16 20.94 -25.41
N VAL A 90 -0.19 19.93 -26.27
CA VAL A 90 1.00 19.14 -26.62
C VAL A 90 1.36 19.40 -28.08
N THR A 91 2.62 19.77 -28.33
CA THR A 91 3.16 20.01 -29.67
C THR A 91 3.96 18.81 -30.16
N SER A 92 4.10 18.70 -31.48
CA SER A 92 4.93 17.68 -32.12
C SER A 92 6.42 17.90 -31.79
N PRO A 93 7.21 16.86 -31.50
CA PRO A 93 8.66 16.98 -31.26
C PRO A 93 9.43 17.57 -32.44
N GLY A 94 8.96 17.33 -33.66
CA GLY A 94 9.57 17.85 -34.89
C GLY A 94 9.16 19.28 -35.24
N ASN A 95 7.97 19.72 -34.80
CA ASN A 95 7.38 21.00 -35.17
C ASN A 95 6.65 21.63 -33.96
N PRO A 96 7.19 22.71 -33.35
CA PRO A 96 6.57 23.32 -32.17
C PRO A 96 5.27 24.08 -32.47
N THR A 97 4.96 24.33 -33.74
CA THR A 97 3.71 24.97 -34.19
C THR A 97 2.59 23.97 -34.46
N GLU A 98 2.93 22.68 -34.55
CA GLU A 98 1.99 21.62 -34.86
C GLU A 98 1.49 20.98 -33.56
N LEU A 99 0.17 20.94 -33.37
CA LEU A 99 -0.45 20.34 -32.20
C LEU A 99 -0.71 18.86 -32.44
N VAL A 100 -0.48 18.05 -31.42
CA VAL A 100 -0.80 16.63 -31.43
C VAL A 100 -2.32 16.46 -31.38
N GLU A 101 -2.83 15.45 -32.10
CA GLU A 101 -4.26 15.11 -32.09
C GLU A 101 -4.75 14.72 -30.69
N ASN A 102 -5.97 15.15 -30.38
CA ASN A 102 -6.61 14.94 -29.08
C ASN A 102 -6.65 13.49 -28.64
N TYR A 103 -7.04 12.60 -29.54
CA TYR A 103 -7.17 11.17 -29.27
C TYR A 103 -5.86 10.57 -28.73
N ILE A 104 -4.71 10.96 -29.30
CA ILE A 104 -3.38 10.48 -28.88
C ILE A 104 -3.03 10.98 -27.49
N VAL A 105 -3.30 12.25 -27.20
CA VAL A 105 -3.05 12.86 -25.88
C VAL A 105 -3.96 12.24 -24.81
N GLU A 106 -5.24 12.07 -25.13
CA GLU A 106 -6.21 11.43 -24.24
C GLU A 106 -5.81 9.98 -23.93
N GLU A 107 -5.44 9.20 -24.96
CA GLU A 107 -5.00 7.82 -24.78
C GLU A 107 -3.73 7.75 -23.92
N ALA A 108 -2.78 8.66 -24.14
CA ALA A 108 -1.53 8.71 -23.36
C ALA A 108 -1.78 9.02 -21.87
N ILE A 109 -2.63 10.01 -21.59
CA ILE A 109 -3.04 10.38 -20.24
C ILE A 109 -3.80 9.24 -19.58
N ARG A 110 -4.75 8.62 -20.29
CA ARG A 110 -5.53 7.49 -19.80
C ARG A 110 -4.63 6.31 -19.43
N LYS A 111 -3.69 5.93 -20.30
CA LYS A 111 -2.75 4.83 -20.04
C LYS A 111 -1.82 5.10 -18.85
N SER A 112 -1.41 6.36 -18.66
CA SER A 112 -0.47 6.76 -17.61
C SER A 112 -1.13 7.36 -16.37
N ARG A 113 -2.47 7.36 -16.30
CA ARG A 113 -3.23 8.12 -15.29
C ARG A 113 -2.86 7.74 -13.87
N HIS A 114 -2.76 6.44 -13.59
CA HIS A 114 -2.34 5.93 -12.29
C HIS A 114 -0.97 6.46 -11.86
N ARG A 115 0.00 6.50 -12.79
CA ARG A 115 1.36 7.00 -12.51
C ARG A 115 1.38 8.51 -12.28
N ILE A 116 0.64 9.27 -13.09
CA ILE A 116 0.53 10.73 -12.93
C ILE A 116 -0.08 11.05 -11.56
N ASN A 117 -1.21 10.43 -11.22
CA ASN A 117 -1.86 10.57 -9.92
C ASN A 117 -0.91 10.24 -8.77
N SER A 118 -0.21 9.11 -8.86
CA SER A 118 0.76 8.68 -7.84
C SER A 118 1.93 9.65 -7.68
N ALA A 119 2.39 10.31 -8.74
CA ALA A 119 3.51 11.26 -8.67
C ALA A 119 3.16 12.51 -7.84
N PHE A 120 1.89 12.92 -7.85
CA PHE A 120 1.39 14.09 -7.12
C PHE A 120 0.67 13.76 -5.82
N LEU A 121 0.59 12.47 -5.45
CA LEU A 121 -0.22 11.96 -4.33
C LEU A 121 -1.70 12.35 -4.45
N LEU A 122 -2.19 12.42 -5.69
CA LEU A 122 -3.58 12.76 -6.02
C LEU A 122 -4.33 11.53 -6.52
N THR A 123 -5.65 11.65 -6.53
CA THR A 123 -6.57 10.64 -7.06
C THR A 123 -7.29 11.18 -8.30
N ASP A 124 -7.99 10.31 -9.03
CA ASP A 124 -8.76 10.71 -10.22
C ASP A 124 -9.82 11.79 -9.96
N LYS A 125 -10.25 11.95 -8.70
CA LYS A 125 -11.21 12.98 -8.27
C LYS A 125 -10.54 14.31 -7.93
N THR A 126 -9.27 14.28 -7.52
CA THR A 126 -8.56 15.48 -7.07
C THR A 126 -7.61 16.03 -8.13
N LEU A 127 -7.24 15.22 -9.12
CA LEU A 127 -6.57 15.62 -10.35
C LEU A 127 -7.48 15.31 -11.54
N GLU A 128 -8.25 16.32 -11.95
CA GLU A 128 -9.21 16.20 -13.05
C GLU A 128 -8.63 16.76 -14.35
N PHE A 129 -8.77 15.99 -15.42
CA PHE A 129 -8.52 16.43 -16.79
C PHE A 129 -9.89 16.56 -17.46
N VAL A 130 -10.33 17.81 -17.68
CA VAL A 130 -11.67 18.08 -18.23
C VAL A 130 -11.76 17.47 -19.63
N GLY A 131 -12.78 16.63 -19.85
CA GLY A 131 -13.01 15.93 -21.12
C GLY A 131 -12.41 14.53 -21.20
N ILE A 132 -11.50 14.15 -20.29
CA ILE A 132 -10.92 12.80 -20.23
C ILE A 132 -11.56 12.02 -19.09
N LEU A 133 -12.29 10.96 -19.44
CA LEU A 133 -12.94 10.10 -18.45
C LEU A 133 -11.88 9.46 -17.52
N PRO A 134 -12.15 9.40 -16.21
CA PRO A 134 -11.24 8.75 -15.27
C PRO A 134 -11.08 7.28 -15.63
N THR A 135 -9.86 6.76 -15.50
CA THR A 135 -9.63 5.33 -15.66
C THR A 135 -10.36 4.60 -14.55
N LEU A 136 -11.23 3.65 -14.91
CA LEU A 136 -11.75 2.69 -13.94
C LEU A 136 -10.55 2.03 -13.26
N ALA A 137 -10.36 2.32 -11.98
CA ALA A 137 -9.26 1.77 -11.21
C ALA A 137 -9.26 0.25 -11.41
N THR A 138 -8.17 -0.29 -11.96
CA THR A 138 -8.01 -1.74 -12.00
C THR A 138 -8.04 -2.21 -10.55
N PRO A 139 -8.94 -3.14 -10.18
CA PRO A 139 -9.02 -3.63 -8.80
C PRO A 139 -7.63 -4.07 -8.35
N VAL A 140 -7.22 -3.64 -7.15
CA VAL A 140 -5.95 -4.08 -6.57
C VAL A 140 -5.98 -5.60 -6.45
N SER A 141 -5.24 -6.29 -7.31
CA SER A 141 -5.07 -7.72 -7.22
C SER A 141 -3.98 -7.99 -6.18
N TYR A 142 -4.37 -8.47 -5.01
CA TYR A 142 -3.42 -9.00 -4.05
C TYR A 142 -2.85 -10.31 -4.60
N ASP A 143 -1.52 -10.44 -4.66
CA ASP A 143 -0.85 -11.68 -5.11
C ASP A 143 -1.24 -12.91 -4.27
N THR A 144 -1.74 -12.68 -3.05
CA THR A 144 -2.33 -13.72 -2.21
C THR A 144 -3.71 -13.30 -1.69
N PRO A 145 -4.72 -14.17 -1.73
CA PRO A 145 -6.03 -13.88 -1.15
C PRO A 145 -5.92 -13.59 0.36
N PRO A 146 -6.52 -12.50 0.87
CA PRO A 146 -6.45 -12.14 2.30
C PRO A 146 -6.90 -13.24 3.27
N TRP A 147 -7.83 -14.11 2.85
CA TRP A 147 -8.29 -15.24 3.64
C TRP A 147 -7.17 -16.26 3.96
N LEU A 148 -6.17 -16.38 3.08
CA LEU A 148 -5.07 -17.32 3.26
C LEU A 148 -4.15 -16.91 4.43
N ILE A 149 -4.00 -15.60 4.64
CA ILE A 149 -3.30 -15.03 5.81
C ILE A 149 -4.09 -15.34 7.09
N VAL A 150 -5.40 -15.11 7.08
CA VAL A 150 -6.28 -15.41 8.23
C VAL A 150 -6.25 -16.90 8.57
N PHE A 151 -6.29 -17.77 7.56
CA PHE A 151 -6.17 -19.22 7.72
C PHE A 151 -4.83 -19.62 8.37
N GLY A 152 -3.72 -19.06 7.90
CA GLY A 152 -2.39 -19.34 8.45
C GLY A 152 -2.29 -18.99 9.94
N VAL A 153 -2.82 -17.84 10.34
CA VAL A 153 -2.83 -17.40 11.75
C VAL A 153 -3.69 -18.32 12.62
N LEU A 154 -4.89 -18.68 12.15
CA LEU A 154 -5.78 -19.58 12.88
C LEU A 154 -5.17 -20.97 13.09
N MET A 155 -4.61 -21.56 12.02
CA MET A 155 -3.94 -22.86 12.11
C MET A 155 -2.72 -22.80 13.02
N GLY A 156 -1.97 -21.70 13.01
CA GLY A 156 -0.84 -21.49 13.92
C GLY A 156 -1.26 -21.49 15.40
N ILE A 157 -2.33 -20.78 15.75
CA ILE A 157 -2.86 -20.75 17.12
C ILE A 157 -3.35 -22.13 17.55
N ILE A 158 -4.05 -22.86 16.68
CA ILE A 158 -4.55 -24.21 16.96
C ILE A 158 -3.39 -25.17 17.24
N VAL A 159 -2.37 -25.19 16.37
CA VAL A 159 -1.21 -26.06 16.52
C VAL A 159 -0.41 -25.72 17.79
N ALA A 160 -0.20 -24.42 18.07
CA ALA A 160 0.45 -23.98 19.30
C ALA A 160 -0.33 -24.43 20.55
N GLY A 161 -1.67 -24.31 20.52
CA GLY A 161 -2.55 -24.79 21.59
C GLY A 161 -2.39 -26.30 21.83
N ILE A 162 -2.37 -27.10 20.77
CA ILE A 162 -2.18 -28.56 20.86
C ILE A 162 -0.82 -28.89 21.47
N ILE A 163 0.26 -28.25 21.02
CA ILE A 163 1.62 -28.47 21.55
C ILE A 163 1.69 -28.13 23.04
N VAL A 164 1.11 -27.00 23.46
CA VAL A 164 1.08 -26.59 24.87
C VAL A 164 0.29 -27.59 25.72
N LEU A 165 -0.85 -28.09 25.23
CA LEU A 165 -1.65 -29.09 25.93
C LEU A 165 -0.89 -30.42 26.09
N LEU A 166 -0.22 -30.90 25.04
CA LEU A 166 0.58 -32.12 25.09
C LEU A 166 1.77 -31.98 26.06
N ALA A 167 2.51 -30.87 25.97
CA ALA A 167 3.62 -30.58 26.88
C ALA A 167 3.13 -30.50 28.34
N SER A 168 2.02 -29.82 28.58
CA SER A 168 1.42 -29.70 29.91
C SER A 168 0.94 -31.05 30.45
N SER A 169 0.41 -31.93 29.60
CA SER A 169 -0.03 -33.28 29.98
C SER A 169 1.16 -34.15 30.42
N ILE A 170 2.27 -34.11 29.67
CA ILE A 170 3.50 -34.84 30.03
C ILE A 170 4.11 -34.30 31.33
N VAL A 171 4.17 -32.97 31.49
CA VAL A 171 4.70 -32.34 32.70
C VAL A 171 3.82 -32.66 33.92
N LYS A 172 2.48 -32.63 33.78
CA LYS A 172 1.56 -33.03 34.85
C LYS A 172 1.73 -34.50 35.23
N ARG A 173 1.90 -35.40 34.25
CA ARG A 173 2.12 -36.82 34.51
C ARG A 173 3.44 -37.05 35.25
N LYS A 174 4.53 -36.39 34.84
CA LYS A 174 5.82 -36.44 35.55
C LYS A 174 5.74 -35.87 36.97
N ARG A 175 4.97 -34.80 37.19
CA ARG A 175 4.74 -34.24 38.54
C ARG A 175 3.87 -35.15 39.41
N LYS A 176 2.92 -35.90 38.83
CA LYS A 176 2.10 -36.87 39.57
C LYS A 176 2.92 -38.07 40.03
N THR A 177 3.76 -38.64 39.16
CA THR A 177 4.65 -39.75 39.53
C THR A 177 5.62 -39.35 40.65
N ARG A 178 6.28 -38.17 40.53
CA ARG A 178 7.19 -37.69 41.60
C ARG A 178 6.49 -37.46 42.94
N ARG A 179 5.23 -36.99 42.94
CA ARG A 179 4.45 -36.84 44.18
C ARG A 179 4.08 -38.18 44.80
N THR A 180 3.73 -39.19 43.99
CA THR A 180 3.45 -40.55 44.48
C THR A 180 4.73 -41.21 45.02
N ASP A 181 5.87 -41.04 44.35
CA ASP A 181 7.16 -41.55 44.82
C ASP A 181 7.61 -40.87 46.14
N GLU A 182 7.33 -39.58 46.31
CA GLU A 182 7.60 -38.83 47.56
C GLU A 182 6.66 -39.24 48.70
N GLU A 183 5.37 -39.47 48.42
CA GLU A 183 4.37 -39.95 49.39
C GLU A 183 4.67 -41.38 49.86
N GLU A 184 5.07 -42.29 48.95
CA GLU A 184 5.48 -43.66 49.30
C GLU A 184 6.78 -43.70 50.13
N ALA A 185 7.73 -42.81 49.87
CA ALA A 185 8.97 -42.70 50.64
C ALA A 185 8.76 -42.15 52.06
N ASP A 186 7.86 -41.18 52.24
CA ASP A 186 7.45 -40.66 53.56
C ASP A 186 6.65 -41.70 54.37
N GLU A 187 5.85 -42.54 53.69
CA GLU A 187 5.09 -43.61 54.34
C GLU A 187 6.01 -44.79 54.75
N GLU A 188 6.99 -45.19 53.94
CA GLU A 188 7.98 -46.21 54.30
C GLU A 188 8.86 -45.78 55.49
N THR A 189 9.25 -44.50 55.55
CA THR A 189 10.03 -43.96 56.68
C THR A 189 9.20 -43.86 57.96
N ARG A 190 7.90 -43.55 57.88
CA ARG A 190 6.98 -43.64 59.03
C ARG A 190 6.82 -45.07 59.54
N VAL A 191 6.66 -46.05 58.65
CA VAL A 191 6.48 -47.46 59.02
C VAL A 191 7.75 -48.05 59.65
N LYS A 192 8.95 -47.72 59.14
CA LYS A 192 10.23 -48.14 59.75
C LYS A 192 10.48 -47.59 61.15
N THR A 193 9.86 -46.45 61.49
CA THR A 193 10.02 -45.84 62.81
C THR A 193 9.09 -46.46 63.87
N MET A 194 8.10 -47.27 63.45
CA MET A 194 7.11 -47.89 64.32
C MET A 194 7.38 -49.38 64.64
N ASP A 195 8.44 -49.99 64.10
CA ASP A 195 8.84 -51.39 64.37
C ASP A 195 9.74 -51.54 65.61
N ASN A 196 9.40 -50.83 66.70
CA ASN A 196 10.02 -51.05 68.01
C ASN A 196 8.93 -50.98 69.09
N GLY A 197 8.20 -52.09 69.28
CA GLY A 197 7.21 -52.15 70.36
C GLY A 197 6.31 -53.39 70.40
N VAL A 198 6.81 -54.45 71.05
CA VAL A 198 6.08 -55.45 71.87
C VAL A 198 4.88 -56.19 71.23
N TYR A 199 5.10 -57.50 71.01
CA TYR A 199 4.08 -58.51 70.69
C TYR A 199 3.24 -58.91 71.92
N ASN A 200 1.91 -59.02 71.78
CA ASN A 200 1.18 -60.21 72.26
C ASN A 200 -0.29 -60.33 71.77
N MET A 201 -0.54 -61.52 71.22
CA MET A 201 -1.73 -62.39 71.24
C MET A 201 -3.14 -61.79 71.07
N SER A 202 -3.85 -62.26 70.04
CA SER A 202 -4.83 -63.36 70.21
C SER A 202 -5.90 -63.29 69.12
N PHE A 203 -5.85 -64.26 68.20
CA PHE A 203 -6.99 -65.03 67.69
C PHE A 203 -8.35 -64.33 67.54
N SER A 204 -8.80 -64.16 66.30
CA SER A 204 -10.15 -64.55 65.80
C SER A 204 -10.20 -64.31 64.28
N VAL A 205 -10.11 -65.39 63.50
CA VAL A 205 -10.43 -65.43 62.07
C VAL A 205 -11.67 -66.29 61.91
N GLU A 206 -12.83 -65.73 62.22
CA GLU A 206 -14.15 -66.27 61.92
C GLU A 206 -15.08 -65.04 61.97
N ASP A 207 -15.96 -64.71 61.03
CA ASP A 207 -16.57 -65.49 59.98
C ASP A 207 -16.89 -64.58 58.77
N LYS A 208 -16.59 -65.12 57.60
CA LYS A 208 -17.53 -65.28 56.48
C LYS A 208 -18.93 -64.63 56.67
N LEU A 209 -19.36 -64.01 55.58
CA LEU A 209 -20.74 -64.03 55.06
C LEU A 209 -21.67 -62.92 55.57
N THR A 210 -21.79 -61.87 54.77
CA THR A 210 -23.02 -61.18 54.30
C THR A 210 -22.62 -59.78 53.81
N GLN A 211 -23.17 -59.14 52.78
CA GLN A 211 -24.08 -59.44 51.68
C GLN A 211 -24.27 -58.07 51.01
N MET A 212 -24.18 -58.01 49.67
CA MET A 212 -24.68 -56.94 48.76
C MET A 212 -24.40 -55.47 49.09
#